data_AF-A0A242AAE8-F1
#
_entry.id   AF-A0A242AAE8-F1
#
_cell.length_a   1.000
_cell.length_b   1.000
_cell.length_c   1.000
_cell.angle_alpha   90.00
_cell.angle_beta   90.00
_cell.angle_gamma   90.00
#
_symmetry.space_group_name_H-M   'P 1'
#
loop_
_entity.id
_entity.type
_entity.pdbx_description
1 polymer ?
#
loop_
_entity_poly.entity_id
_entity_poly.type
_entity_poly.pdbx_seq_one_letter_code
_entity_poly.pdbx_strand_id
1 'polypeptide(L)' 'MNDSLAATIAAIKKSELVYMAGDVDATTLFELGIAISLGKTVYYVAEQAENKVAALLSYDVEQLKYISFQQFMDIMEAYM' A
#
# COMPACT_ATOMS: atom_id res chain seq x y z
N MET A 1 7.30 -23.68 -7.03
CA MET A 1 6.36 -22.54 -7.09
C MET A 1 5.96 -22.19 -5.67
N ASN A 2 6.69 -21.25 -5.06
CA ASN A 2 6.39 -20.64 -3.74
C ASN A 2 7.31 -19.43 -3.45
N ASP A 3 8.34 -19.21 -4.27
CA ASP A 3 9.34 -18.17 -4.04
C ASP A 3 8.80 -16.74 -4.22
N SER A 4 7.86 -16.52 -5.15
CA SER A 4 7.32 -15.18 -5.42
C SER A 4 6.54 -14.64 -4.21
N LEU A 5 5.63 -15.44 -3.64
CA LEU A 5 4.84 -15.03 -2.48
C LEU A 5 5.73 -14.82 -1.24
N ALA A 6 6.64 -15.76 -0.97
CA ALA A 6 7.57 -15.64 0.15
C ALA A 6 8.46 -14.40 0.02
N ALA A 7 8.91 -14.07 -1.20
CA ALA A 7 9.66 -12.86 -1.49
C ALA A 7 8.84 -11.59 -1.25
N THR A 8 7.58 -11.54 -1.69
CA THR A 8 6.69 -10.39 -1.43
C THR A 8 6.49 -10.17 0.07
N ILE A 9 6.21 -11.23 0.82
CA ILE A 9 6.06 -11.15 2.29
C ILE A 9 7.36 -10.66 2.94
N ALA A 10 8.51 -11.19 2.52
CA ALA A 10 9.80 -10.79 3.04
C ALA A 10 10.14 -9.33 2.73
N ALA A 11 9.77 -8.84 1.54
CA ALA A 11 9.95 -7.45 1.13
C ALA A 11 9.11 -6.51 2.01
N ILE A 12 7.81 -6.80 2.19
CA ILE A 12 6.90 -6.00 3.04
C ILE A 12 7.36 -5.99 4.50
N LYS A 13 7.87 -7.13 5.01
CA LYS A 13 8.40 -7.18 6.38
C LYS A 13 9.61 -6.25 6.57
N LYS A 14 10.52 -6.24 5.59
CA LYS A 14 11.75 -5.44 5.62
C LYS A 14 11.54 -3.96 5.32
N SER A 15 10.46 -3.59 4.62
CA SER A 15 10.21 -2.20 4.28
C SER A 15 9.72 -1.41 5.49
N GLU A 16 10.17 -0.16 5.61
CA GLU A 16 9.66 0.77 6.62
C GLU A 16 8.30 1.34 6.20
N LEU A 17 8.12 1.55 4.90
CA LEU A 17 6.90 2.04 4.26
C LEU A 17 6.49 1.13 3.11
N VAL A 18 5.20 1.09 2.81
CA VAL A 18 4.64 0.35 1.66
C VAL A 18 3.88 1.33 0.78
N TYR A 19 4.25 1.41 -0.49
CA TYR A 19 3.52 2.17 -1.50
C TYR A 19 2.82 1.20 -2.44
N MET A 20 1.54 1.45 -2.69
CA MET A 20 0.73 0.68 -3.63
C MET A 20 0.15 1.62 -4.67
N ALA A 21 0.21 1.26 -5.94
CA ALA A 21 -0.30 2.07 -7.04
C ALA A 21 -0.95 1.17 -8.09
N GLY A 22 -1.91 1.73 -8.84
CA GLY A 22 -2.63 1.03 -9.90
C GLY A 22 -3.99 0.49 -9.47
N ASP A 23 -4.59 -0.32 -10.34
CA ASP A 23 -5.94 -0.85 -10.13
C ASP A 23 -6.02 -1.78 -8.92
N VAL A 24 -7.15 -1.73 -8.22
CA VAL A 24 -7.40 -2.60 -7.07
C VAL A 24 -7.83 -3.98 -7.57
N ASP A 25 -6.93 -4.95 -7.45
CA ASP A 25 -7.20 -6.35 -7.75
C ASP A 25 -7.05 -7.25 -6.50
N ALA A 26 -7.27 -8.56 -6.67
CA ALA A 26 -7.15 -9.52 -5.59
C ALA A 26 -5.71 -9.56 -5.00
N THR A 27 -4.69 -9.32 -5.82
CA THR A 27 -3.28 -9.27 -5.40
C THR A 27 -3.02 -8.06 -4.51
N THR A 28 -3.49 -6.89 -4.92
CA THR A 28 -3.38 -5.63 -4.18
C THR A 28 -4.06 -5.75 -2.82
N LEU A 29 -5.27 -6.32 -2.77
CA LEU A 29 -5.99 -6.56 -1.52
C LEU A 29 -5.24 -7.54 -0.60
N PHE A 30 -4.62 -8.57 -1.17
CA PHE A 30 -3.82 -9.53 -0.43
C PHE A 30 -2.57 -8.88 0.18
N GLU A 31 -1.79 -8.14 -0.61
CA GLU A 31 -0.60 -7.43 -0.13
C GLU A 31 -0.96 -6.38 0.92
N LEU A 32 -2.09 -5.69 0.73
CA LEU A 32 -2.63 -4.71 1.67
C LEU A 32 -2.95 -5.38 3.01
N GLY A 33 -3.65 -6.51 2.99
CA GLY A 33 -3.96 -7.28 4.18
C GLY A 33 -2.71 -7.71 4.96
N ILE A 34 -1.64 -8.10 4.26
CA ILE A 34 -0.36 -8.44 4.89
C ILE A 34 0.29 -7.22 5.53
N ALA A 35 0.38 -6.11 4.80
CA ALA A 35 1.00 -4.89 5.32
C ALA A 35 0.27 -4.36 6.57
N ILE A 36 -1.07 -4.32 6.54
CA ILE A 36 -1.90 -3.91 7.68
C ILE A 36 -1.71 -4.87 8.86
N SER A 37 -1.74 -6.19 8.62
CA SER A 37 -1.57 -7.19 9.69
C SER A 37 -0.19 -7.11 10.35
N LEU A 38 0.81 -6.59 9.65
CA LEU A 38 2.15 -6.32 10.17
C LEU A 38 2.29 -4.93 10.82
N GLY A 39 1.19 -4.17 10.92
CA GLY A 39 1.16 -2.83 11.51
C GLY A 39 1.88 -1.77 10.66
N LYS A 40 2.10 -2.03 9.37
CA LYS A 40 2.79 -1.10 8.47
C LYS A 40 1.86 0.04 8.07
N THR A 41 2.41 1.24 7.95
CA THR A 41 1.71 2.34 7.26
C THR A 41 1.79 2.09 5.76
N VAL A 42 0.64 2.13 5.10
CA VAL A 42 0.50 1.90 3.66
C VAL A 42 0.03 3.18 3.00
N TYR A 43 0.77 3.63 1.99
CA TYR A 43 0.37 4.74 1.13
C TYR A 43 -0.21 4.17 -0.16
N TYR A 44 -1.51 4.33 -0.34
CA TYR A 44 -2.16 4.03 -1.61
C TYR A 44 -2.12 5.27 -2.50
N VAL A 45 -1.39 5.15 -3.60
CA VAL A 45 -1.09 6.21 -4.57
C VAL A 45 -2.06 6.09 -5.74
N ALA A 46 -2.85 7.12 -5.96
CA ALA A 46 -3.78 7.21 -7.10
C ALA A 46 -3.59 8.54 -7.84
N GLU A 47 -4.10 8.64 -9.07
CA GLU A 47 -4.01 9.88 -9.86
C GLU A 47 -4.63 11.07 -9.12
N GLN A 48 -5.77 10.84 -8.47
CA GLN A 48 -6.40 11.76 -7.54
C GLN A 48 -6.38 11.11 -6.16
N ALA A 49 -6.26 11.90 -5.09
CA ALA A 49 -6.28 11.42 -3.70
C ALA A 49 -7.68 10.94 -3.27
N GLU A 50 -8.30 10.10 -4.10
CA GLU A 50 -9.61 9.53 -3.88
C GLU A 50 -9.49 8.17 -3.22
N ASN A 51 -10.43 7.92 -2.30
CA ASN A 51 -10.46 6.74 -1.48
C ASN A 51 -11.18 5.57 -2.16
N LYS A 52 -10.63 5.08 -3.29
CA LYS A 52 -11.23 3.96 -4.03
C LYS A 52 -11.09 2.62 -3.31
N VAL A 53 -10.07 2.48 -2.44
CA VAL A 53 -9.81 1.22 -1.71
C VAL A 53 -10.64 1.12 -0.43
N ALA A 54 -10.81 2.18 0.38
CA ALA A 54 -11.58 2.03 1.63
C ALA A 54 -13.04 1.75 1.36
N ALA A 55 -13.60 2.23 0.24
CA ALA A 55 -14.95 1.88 -0.18
C ALA A 55 -15.13 0.36 -0.39
N LEU A 56 -14.04 -0.37 -0.64
CA LEU A 56 -14.03 -1.83 -0.83
C LEU A 56 -13.71 -2.60 0.46
N LEU A 57 -13.23 -1.92 1.50
CA LEU A 57 -12.90 -2.53 2.77
C LEU A 57 -14.13 -2.52 3.69
N SER A 58 -14.37 -3.62 4.39
CA SER A 58 -15.48 -3.76 5.33
C SER A 58 -15.25 -3.05 6.67
N TYR A 59 -14.11 -2.38 6.83
CA TYR A 59 -13.68 -1.69 8.04
C TYR A 59 -12.70 -0.57 7.69
N ASP A 60 -12.66 0.47 8.53
CA ASP A 60 -11.67 1.53 8.43
C ASP A 60 -10.29 1.00 8.81
N VAL A 61 -9.29 1.41 8.04
CA VAL A 61 -7.89 1.05 8.26
C VAL A 61 -7.09 2.31 8.52
N GLU A 62 -6.79 2.59 9.79
CA GLU A 62 -6.04 3.79 10.20
C GLU A 62 -4.65 3.88 9.56
N GLN A 63 -4.04 2.73 9.27
CA GLN A 63 -2.72 2.62 8.67
C GLN A 63 -2.71 2.92 7.16
N LEU A 64 -3.88 3.05 6.53
CA LEU A 64 -4.02 3.26 5.09
C LEU A 64 -4.20 4.74 4.78
N LYS A 65 -3.18 5.32 4.14
CA LYS A 65 -3.11 6.73 3.74
C LYS A 65 -3.35 6.83 2.23
N TYR A 66 -4.31 7.65 1.83
CA TYR A 66 -4.58 7.92 0.41
C TYR A 66 -3.84 9.17 0.00
N ILE A 67 -3.01 9.05 -1.03
CA ILE A 67 -2.24 10.17 -1.56
C ILE A 67 -2.36 10.21 -3.07
N SER A 68 -2.31 11.43 -3.61
CA SER A 68 -2.16 11.65 -5.05
C SER A 68 -0.75 11.27 -5.50
N PHE A 69 -0.59 11.01 -6.80
CA PHE A 69 0.73 10.82 -7.39
C PHE A 69 1.68 11.99 -7.13
N GLN A 70 1.19 13.24 -7.15
CA GLN A 70 2.02 14.40 -6.82
C GLN A 70 2.52 14.35 -5.37
N GLN A 71 1.64 14.05 -4.41
CA GLN A 71 2.04 13.91 -3.00
C GLN A 71 3.05 12.77 -2.80
N PHE A 72 2.93 11.68 -3.57
CA PHE A 72 3.93 10.63 -3.57
C PHE A 72 5.30 11.14 -4.03
N MET A 73 5.36 11.91 -5.12
CA MET A 73 6.60 12.52 -5.60
C MET A 73 7.20 13.46 -4.56
N ASP A 74 6.39 14.32 -3.94
CA ASP A 74 6.84 15.25 -2.90
C ASP A 74 7.44 14.50 -1.69
N ILE A 75 6.83 13.38 -1.29
CA ILE A 75 7.37 12.52 -0.21
C ILE A 75 8.70 11.92 -0.66
N MET A 76 8.77 11.34 -1.85
CA MET A 76 10.01 10.70 -2.33
C MET A 76 11.18 11.70 -2.43
N GLU A 77 10.93 12.93 -2.88
CA GLU A 77 11.94 13.99 -2.91
C GLU A 77 12.45 14.36 -1.52
N ALA A 78 11.60 14.36 -0.50
CA ALA A 78 12.02 14.66 0.87
C ALA A 78 12.88 13.55 1.53
N TYR A 79 12.86 12.32 0.98
CA TYR A 79 13.65 11.19 1.47
C TYR A 79 14.97 10.97 0.69
N MET A 80 15.19 11.68 -0.42
CA MET A 80 16.42 11.66 -1.21
C MET A 80 17.40 12.74 -0.76
#